data_AF-A0A0F9CEI8-F1
#
_entry.id   AF-A0A0F9CEI8-F1
#
_cell.length_a   1.000
_cell.length_b   1.000
_cell.length_c   1.000
_cell.angle_alpha   90.00
_cell.angle_beta   90.00
_cell.angle_gamma   90.00
#
_symmetry.space_group_name_H-M   'P 1'
#
loop_
_entity.id
_entity.type
_entity.pdbx_description
1 polymer ?
#
loop_
_entity_poly.entity_id
_entity_poly.type
_entity_poly.pdbx_seq_one_letter_code
_entity_poly.pdbx_strand_id
1 'polypeptide(L)'
;MGYGALDMGYGIKASDIAAIMAVTDALPDSGALTTITTEVEKTKTFYRDFWSDVQALVTITATAQDLSLPSVVVAGLPAGATVARAIAIFKYRAAQDTSGSANNLDDGGGTTTPAIQVRADTPGTYIDAINVVDGMVQVVASTRDSGDVWMGDNDVKSEVDENDTYEFQFDDAEAEGGNLLLRDVQCGLRVYFTL
;
A
#
# COMPACT_ATOMS: atom_id res chain seq x y z
N MET A 1 -25.27 -26.24 85.67
CA MET A 1 -25.74 -25.50 84.48
C MET A 1 -24.57 -24.71 83.95
N GLY A 2 -23.85 -25.25 82.97
CA GLY A 2 -22.78 -24.52 82.27
C GLY A 2 -23.26 -24.19 80.88
N TYR A 3 -23.58 -22.93 80.63
CA TYR A 3 -23.90 -22.45 79.29
C TYR A 3 -22.58 -22.36 78.50
N GLY A 4 -22.34 -23.32 77.61
CA GLY A 4 -21.33 -23.20 76.57
C GLY A 4 -21.78 -22.11 75.61
N ALA A 5 -21.06 -20.98 75.59
CA ALA A 5 -21.27 -19.95 74.60
C ALA A 5 -20.94 -20.54 73.22
N LEU A 6 -21.97 -20.86 72.45
CA LEU A 6 -21.84 -21.09 71.02
C LEU A 6 -21.53 -19.74 70.41
N ASP A 7 -20.27 -19.55 70.03
CA ASP A 7 -19.82 -18.46 69.18
C ASP A 7 -20.53 -18.57 67.83
N MET A 8 -21.74 -18.03 67.75
CA MET A 8 -22.46 -17.80 66.51
C MET A 8 -21.88 -16.54 65.86
N GLY A 9 -20.60 -16.62 65.49
CA GLY A 9 -19.91 -15.56 64.78
C GLY A 9 -20.59 -15.30 63.44
N TYR A 10 -21.49 -14.33 63.40
CA TYR A 10 -22.14 -13.79 62.19
C TYR A 10 -21.15 -12.97 61.33
N GLY A 11 -19.87 -13.33 61.33
CA GLY A 11 -18.80 -12.67 60.59
C GLY A 11 -18.27 -13.55 59.46
N ILE A 12 -17.79 -12.90 58.39
CA ILE A 12 -17.06 -13.57 57.32
C ILE A 12 -15.84 -14.25 57.95
N LYS A 13 -15.70 -15.57 57.76
CA LYS A 13 -14.56 -16.31 58.32
C LYS A 13 -13.32 -15.99 57.51
N ALA A 14 -12.13 -16.10 58.13
CA ALA A 14 -10.86 -15.92 57.41
C ALA A 14 -10.72 -16.87 56.19
N SER A 15 -11.34 -18.05 56.26
CA SER A 15 -11.45 -18.98 55.13
C SER A 15 -12.24 -18.41 53.96
N ASP A 16 -13.29 -17.66 54.24
CA ASP A 16 -14.16 -17.08 53.22
C ASP A 16 -13.45 -15.90 52.56
N ILE A 17 -12.69 -15.10 53.32
CA ILE A 17 -11.81 -14.05 52.79
C ILE A 17 -10.75 -14.66 51.87
N ALA A 18 -10.09 -15.75 52.29
CA ALA A 18 -9.09 -16.43 51.47
C ALA A 18 -9.67 -17.02 50.18
N ALA A 19 -10.88 -17.58 50.24
CA ALA A 19 -11.59 -18.09 49.07
C ALA A 19 -11.99 -16.96 48.11
N ILE A 20 -12.48 -15.83 48.64
CA ILE A 20 -12.79 -14.64 47.85
C ILE A 20 -11.52 -14.11 47.18
N MET A 21 -10.42 -13.92 47.92
CA MET A 21 -9.15 -13.46 47.36
C MET A 21 -8.64 -14.41 46.27
N ALA A 22 -8.69 -15.72 46.47
CA ALA A 22 -8.29 -16.69 45.45
C ALA A 22 -9.12 -16.59 44.16
N VAL A 23 -10.43 -16.32 44.26
CA VAL A 23 -11.28 -16.08 43.09
C VAL A 23 -10.96 -14.72 42.47
N THR A 24 -10.75 -13.68 43.28
CA THR A 24 -10.53 -12.30 42.83
C THR A 24 -9.17 -12.12 42.16
N ASP A 25 -8.12 -12.77 42.67
CA ASP A 25 -6.76 -12.77 42.11
C ASP A 25 -6.65 -13.64 40.85
N ALA A 26 -7.57 -14.60 40.69
CA ALA A 26 -7.74 -15.42 39.48
C ALA A 26 -8.73 -14.81 38.48
N LEU A 27 -9.39 -13.68 38.82
CA LEU A 27 -10.10 -12.90 37.81
C LEU A 27 -9.08 -12.46 36.75
N PRO A 28 -9.52 -12.32 35.49
CA PRO A 28 -8.65 -11.92 34.39
C PRO A 28 -8.10 -10.50 34.61
N ASP A 29 -7.02 -10.42 35.37
CA ASP A 29 -6.25 -9.21 35.69
C ASP A 29 -4.74 -9.51 35.55
N SER A 30 -4.27 -10.71 35.91
CA SER A 30 -2.83 -11.03 35.95
C SER A 30 -2.15 -11.41 34.61
N GLY A 31 -2.88 -11.38 33.49
CA GLY A 31 -2.35 -11.72 32.15
C GLY A 31 -3.29 -11.42 30.97
N ALA A 32 -4.55 -11.08 31.26
CA ALA A 32 -5.51 -10.65 30.23
C ALA A 32 -5.16 -9.27 29.67
N LEU A 33 -4.61 -8.35 30.46
CA LEU A 33 -4.26 -7.00 29.99
C LEU A 33 -3.10 -7.02 28.98
N THR A 34 -2.05 -7.80 29.23
CA THR A 34 -0.92 -7.99 28.29
C THR A 34 -1.38 -8.71 27.02
N THR A 35 -2.35 -9.62 27.14
CA THR A 35 -2.99 -10.27 25.99
C THR A 35 -3.81 -9.27 25.18
N ILE A 36 -4.65 -8.43 25.81
CA ILE A 36 -5.43 -7.39 25.13
C ILE A 36 -4.51 -6.39 24.42
N THR A 37 -3.44 -5.92 25.07
CA THR A 37 -2.48 -5.04 24.41
C THR A 37 -1.87 -5.71 23.18
N THR A 38 -1.45 -6.97 23.29
CA THR A 38 -0.89 -7.73 22.17
C THR A 38 -1.90 -7.89 21.02
N GLU A 39 -3.15 -8.22 21.33
CA GLU A 39 -4.20 -8.36 20.31
C GLU A 39 -4.60 -7.02 19.68
N VAL A 40 -4.58 -5.93 20.44
CA VAL A 40 -4.82 -4.57 19.91
C VAL A 40 -3.67 -4.14 19.01
N GLU A 41 -2.41 -4.43 19.34
CA GLU A 41 -1.27 -4.12 18.47
C GLU A 41 -1.39 -4.81 17.10
N LYS A 42 -1.85 -6.07 17.05
CA LYS A 42 -2.10 -6.80 15.79
C LYS A 42 -3.12 -6.13 14.88
N THR A 43 -4.06 -5.38 15.45
CA THR A 43 -5.07 -4.64 14.68
C THR A 43 -4.59 -3.30 14.15
N LYS A 44 -3.41 -2.82 14.58
CA LYS A 44 -2.87 -1.54 14.10
C LYS A 44 -2.27 -1.72 12.71
N THR A 45 -2.90 -1.08 11.74
CA THR A 45 -2.32 -0.93 10.40
C THR A 45 -1.38 0.26 10.37
N PHE A 46 -0.13 0.00 10.04
CA PHE A 46 0.87 1.02 9.72
C PHE A 46 0.96 1.17 8.20
N TYR A 47 1.50 2.29 7.73
CA TYR A 47 1.87 2.44 6.33
C TYR A 47 3.23 3.10 6.17
N ARG A 48 3.90 2.81 5.05
CA ARG A 48 5.12 3.49 4.60
C ARG A 48 5.07 3.71 3.09
N ASP A 49 5.63 4.84 2.68
CA ASP A 49 5.80 5.20 1.28
C ASP A 49 7.25 4.99 0.87
N PHE A 50 7.43 4.25 -0.22
CA PHE A 50 8.72 4.00 -0.86
C PHE A 50 8.70 4.67 -2.22
N TRP A 51 9.80 5.30 -2.62
CA TRP A 51 9.91 6.04 -3.87
C TRP A 51 11.15 5.61 -4.63
N SER A 52 11.03 5.55 -5.94
CA SER A 52 12.14 5.34 -6.86
C SER A 52 13.05 6.58 -6.94
N ASP A 53 14.19 6.42 -7.60
CA ASP A 53 14.90 7.57 -8.17
C ASP A 53 14.06 8.23 -9.27
N VAL A 54 14.37 9.50 -9.58
CA VAL A 54 13.69 10.26 -10.63
C VAL A 54 14.30 9.91 -12.00
N GLN A 55 13.47 9.46 -12.93
CA GLN A 55 13.84 9.32 -14.34
C GLN A 55 13.50 10.60 -15.11
N ALA A 56 14.49 11.18 -15.78
CA ALA A 56 14.36 12.48 -16.42
C ALA A 56 13.29 12.53 -17.51
N LEU A 57 13.09 11.43 -18.24
CA LEU A 57 12.21 11.37 -19.40
C LEU A 57 11.67 9.95 -19.62
N VAL A 58 10.37 9.87 -19.86
CA VAL A 58 9.69 8.73 -20.50
C VAL A 58 9.04 9.26 -21.77
N THR A 59 9.28 8.58 -22.89
CA THR A 59 8.74 8.97 -24.21
C THR A 59 7.68 7.96 -24.61
N ILE A 60 6.43 8.40 -24.68
CA ILE A 60 5.34 7.62 -25.23
C ILE A 60 5.22 7.99 -26.71
N THR A 61 5.15 6.98 -27.57
CA THR A 61 5.08 7.13 -29.02
C THR A 61 3.68 6.84 -29.54
N ALA A 62 3.41 7.16 -30.81
CA ALA A 62 2.18 6.80 -31.52
C ALA A 62 2.12 5.32 -31.95
N THR A 63 2.69 4.45 -31.13
CA THR A 63 2.71 3.01 -31.32
C THR A 63 2.79 2.42 -29.92
N ALA A 64 1.79 1.61 -29.58
CA ALA A 64 1.74 0.90 -28.31
C ALA A 64 3.02 0.09 -28.06
N GLN A 65 3.59 0.26 -26.88
CA GLN A 65 4.75 -0.49 -26.41
C GLN A 65 4.88 -0.42 -24.88
N ASP A 66 5.52 -1.42 -24.31
CA ASP A 66 5.89 -1.42 -22.90
C ASP A 66 7.07 -0.48 -22.66
N LEU A 67 6.88 0.47 -21.75
CA LEU A 67 7.91 1.42 -21.37
C LEU A 67 8.39 1.13 -19.95
N SER A 68 9.68 0.84 -19.78
CA SER A 68 10.25 0.68 -18.44
C SER A 68 10.15 1.99 -17.65
N LEU A 69 9.71 1.85 -16.41
CA LEU A 69 9.64 2.93 -15.42
C LEU A 69 10.65 2.68 -14.29
N PRO A 70 10.93 3.69 -13.45
CA PRO A 70 11.86 3.53 -12.34
C PRO A 70 11.39 2.46 -11.34
N SER A 71 12.27 1.54 -10.97
CA SER A 71 12.01 0.53 -9.93
C SER A 71 11.94 1.16 -8.54
N VAL A 72 11.14 0.57 -7.65
CA VAL A 72 11.00 0.99 -6.26
C VAL A 72 11.61 -0.05 -5.33
N VAL A 73 12.49 0.38 -4.42
CA VAL A 73 13.06 -0.49 -3.39
C VAL A 73 12.25 -0.35 -2.10
N VAL A 74 11.61 -1.43 -1.68
CA VAL A 74 10.96 -1.56 -0.37
C VAL A 74 11.95 -2.15 0.60
N ALA A 75 12.34 -1.37 1.61
CA ALA A 75 13.29 -1.81 2.63
C ALA A 75 12.87 -1.37 4.03
N GLY A 76 13.22 -2.18 5.03
CA GLY A 76 13.00 -1.85 6.43
C GLY A 76 11.57 -2.08 6.94
N LEU A 77 10.74 -2.86 6.23
CA LEU A 77 9.56 -3.49 6.84
C LEU A 77 10.02 -4.33 8.05
N PRO A 78 9.38 -4.21 9.23
CA PRO A 78 9.79 -4.96 10.41
C PRO A 78 9.70 -6.48 10.19
N ALA A 79 10.58 -7.23 10.84
CA ALA A 79 10.49 -8.69 10.81
C ALA A 79 9.16 -9.17 11.40
N GLY A 80 8.48 -10.09 10.69
CA GLY A 80 7.14 -10.57 11.06
C GLY A 80 5.99 -9.68 10.61
N ALA A 81 6.27 -8.55 9.96
CA ALA A 81 5.22 -7.72 9.37
C ALA A 81 4.46 -8.48 8.29
N THR A 82 3.14 -8.33 8.27
CA THR A 82 2.27 -8.87 7.22
C THR A 82 1.74 -7.72 6.38
N VAL A 83 1.99 -7.74 5.05
CA VAL A 83 1.43 -6.73 4.15
C VAL A 83 -0.07 -6.94 3.98
N ALA A 84 -0.83 -5.96 4.43
CA ALA A 84 -2.29 -5.93 4.36
C ALA A 84 -2.80 -5.36 3.02
N ARG A 85 -2.07 -4.41 2.43
CA ARG A 85 -2.39 -3.78 1.14
C ARG A 85 -1.14 -3.10 0.57
N ALA A 86 -0.97 -3.10 -0.75
CA ALA A 86 0.04 -2.30 -1.42
C ALA A 86 -0.59 -1.50 -2.57
N ILE A 87 -0.23 -0.22 -2.70
CA ILE A 87 -0.78 0.68 -3.71
C ILE A 87 0.35 1.37 -4.46
N ALA A 88 0.30 1.31 -5.79
CA ALA A 88 1.22 2.02 -6.65
C ALA A 88 0.89 3.51 -6.73
N ILE A 89 1.94 4.32 -6.84
CA ILE A 89 1.90 5.75 -7.04
C ILE A 89 2.79 6.07 -8.24
N PHE A 90 2.26 6.80 -9.21
CA PHE A 90 3.01 7.27 -10.36
C PHE A 90 3.00 8.79 -10.37
N LYS A 91 4.15 9.41 -10.59
CA LYS A 91 4.29 10.85 -10.63
C LYS A 91 5.08 11.25 -11.87
N TYR A 92 4.68 12.37 -12.48
CA TYR A 92 5.49 13.10 -13.42
C TYR A 92 5.33 14.61 -13.17
N ARG A 93 6.35 15.40 -13.48
CA ARG A 93 6.27 16.86 -13.29
C ARG A 93 5.48 17.53 -14.41
N ALA A 94 5.67 17.09 -15.65
CA ALA A 94 5.09 17.74 -16.82
C ALA A 94 4.97 16.76 -17.99
N ALA A 95 3.93 16.93 -18.79
CA ALA A 95 3.77 16.26 -20.07
C ALA A 95 3.98 17.28 -21.19
N GLN A 96 4.75 16.90 -22.20
CA GLN A 96 5.03 17.76 -23.35
C GLN A 96 4.62 17.05 -24.63
N ASP A 97 3.84 17.75 -25.45
CA ASP A 97 3.55 17.31 -26.80
C ASP A 97 4.66 17.74 -27.78
N THR A 98 4.90 16.88 -28.77
CA THR A 98 5.85 17.13 -29.86
C THR A 98 5.17 17.23 -31.23
N SER A 99 3.85 17.11 -31.26
CA SER A 99 3.06 17.08 -32.48
C SER A 99 2.53 18.46 -32.89
N GLY A 100 1.93 18.53 -34.09
CA GLY A 100 1.27 19.74 -34.60
C GLY A 100 -0.21 19.85 -34.20
N SER A 101 -0.76 18.88 -33.48
CA SER A 101 -2.16 18.78 -33.05
C SER A 101 -2.24 18.50 -31.56
N ALA A 102 -3.43 18.59 -30.96
CA ALA A 102 -3.59 18.14 -29.57
C ALA A 102 -3.23 16.64 -29.48
N ASN A 103 -2.67 16.25 -28.33
CA ASN A 103 -2.20 14.90 -28.06
C ASN A 103 -2.64 14.48 -26.66
N ASN A 104 -2.70 13.19 -26.41
CA ASN A 104 -3.14 12.56 -25.17
C ASN A 104 -2.58 11.13 -25.12
N LEU A 105 -2.88 10.42 -24.04
CA LEU A 105 -2.77 8.96 -24.01
C LEU A 105 -3.95 8.34 -24.76
N ASP A 106 -3.64 7.37 -25.60
CA ASP A 106 -4.58 6.56 -26.37
C ASP A 106 -4.71 5.18 -25.71
N ASP A 107 -5.93 4.64 -25.65
CA ASP A 107 -6.19 3.26 -25.24
C ASP A 107 -6.25 2.28 -26.44
N GLY A 108 -5.74 2.70 -27.59
CA GLY A 108 -5.77 1.95 -28.83
C GLY A 108 -7.19 1.75 -29.35
N GLY A 109 -8.11 2.68 -29.05
CA GLY A 109 -9.55 2.54 -29.33
C GLY A 109 -10.22 1.38 -28.57
N GLY A 110 -9.73 1.07 -27.37
CA GLY A 110 -10.19 -0.02 -26.51
C GLY A 110 -9.70 -1.41 -26.90
N THR A 111 -8.68 -1.51 -27.77
CA THR A 111 -8.09 -2.79 -28.21
C THR A 111 -6.96 -3.25 -27.28
N THR A 112 -6.30 -2.30 -26.62
CA THR A 112 -5.36 -2.49 -25.51
C THR A 112 -5.91 -1.74 -24.30
N THR A 113 -5.38 -1.97 -23.10
CA THR A 113 -5.78 -1.20 -21.92
C THR A 113 -4.51 -0.79 -21.22
N PRO A 114 -3.94 0.37 -21.60
CA PRO A 114 -2.67 0.79 -21.05
C PRO A 114 -2.78 0.92 -19.52
N ALA A 115 -1.76 0.47 -18.83
CA ALA A 115 -1.74 0.46 -17.38
C ALA A 115 -0.32 0.71 -16.85
N ILE A 116 -0.23 1.32 -15.68
CA ILE A 116 1.00 1.23 -14.91
C ILE A 116 0.97 -0.12 -14.21
N GLN A 117 1.97 -0.95 -14.51
CA GLN A 117 2.10 -2.29 -13.95
C GLN A 117 3.30 -2.39 -13.00
N VAL A 118 3.23 -3.36 -12.10
CA VAL A 118 4.29 -3.69 -11.15
C VAL A 118 4.53 -5.21 -11.13
N ARG A 119 5.76 -5.61 -10.82
CA ARG A 119 6.10 -7.00 -10.49
C ARG A 119 7.18 -7.07 -9.41
N ALA A 120 7.21 -8.18 -8.67
CA ALA A 120 8.40 -8.60 -7.94
C ALA A 120 9.54 -8.93 -8.91
N ASP A 121 10.78 -9.02 -8.42
CA ASP A 121 11.98 -9.21 -9.24
C ASP A 121 11.86 -10.33 -10.31
N THR A 122 12.71 -10.29 -11.34
CA THR A 122 12.67 -11.35 -12.35
C THR A 122 13.16 -12.68 -11.76
N PRO A 123 12.33 -13.75 -11.70
CA PRO A 123 11.10 -13.96 -12.46
C PRO A 123 9.79 -13.60 -11.72
N GLY A 124 9.10 -12.56 -12.21
CA GLY A 124 7.75 -12.14 -11.78
C GLY A 124 6.87 -11.79 -12.99
N THR A 125 5.55 -11.87 -12.83
CA THR A 125 4.58 -11.45 -13.86
C THR A 125 4.07 -10.06 -13.51
N TYR A 126 4.01 -9.17 -14.51
CA TYR A 126 3.42 -7.86 -14.29
C TYR A 126 1.92 -7.96 -13.99
N ILE A 127 1.47 -7.18 -13.00
CA ILE A 127 0.07 -6.98 -12.69
C ILE A 127 -0.30 -5.51 -12.79
N ASP A 128 -1.55 -5.23 -13.16
CA ASP A 128 -2.07 -3.87 -13.29
C ASP A 128 -2.17 -3.20 -11.93
N ALA A 129 -1.43 -2.10 -11.77
CA ALA A 129 -1.39 -1.32 -10.55
C ALA A 129 -2.20 -0.01 -10.65
N ILE A 130 -2.18 0.63 -11.81
CA ILE A 130 -2.97 1.83 -12.11
C ILE A 130 -3.56 1.69 -13.52
N ASN A 131 -4.88 1.58 -13.61
CA ASN A 131 -5.57 1.56 -14.89
C ASN A 131 -5.55 2.97 -15.50
N VAL A 132 -5.28 3.09 -16.80
CA VAL A 132 -5.32 4.35 -17.54
C VAL A 132 -6.55 4.35 -18.45
N VAL A 133 -7.11 5.52 -18.71
CA VAL A 133 -8.24 5.69 -19.63
C VAL A 133 -7.84 6.59 -20.81
N ASP A 134 -8.52 6.38 -21.93
CA ASP A 134 -8.39 7.21 -23.12
C ASP A 134 -8.55 8.71 -22.81
N GLY A 135 -7.74 9.53 -23.47
CA GLY A 135 -7.77 10.98 -23.32
C GLY A 135 -7.10 11.52 -22.06
N MET A 136 -6.53 10.68 -21.20
CA MET A 136 -5.69 11.16 -20.09
C MET A 136 -4.46 11.91 -20.62
N VAL A 137 -3.94 12.84 -19.81
CA VAL A 137 -2.76 13.65 -20.16
C VAL A 137 -2.93 14.41 -21.48
N GLN A 138 -4.09 15.03 -21.66
CA GLN A 138 -4.31 15.90 -22.80
C GLN A 138 -3.37 17.11 -22.76
N VAL A 139 -2.61 17.32 -23.82
CA VAL A 139 -1.69 18.43 -24.00
C VAL A 139 -1.97 19.11 -25.34
N VAL A 140 -1.98 20.44 -25.35
CA VAL A 140 -2.13 21.22 -26.58
C VAL A 140 -0.92 21.05 -27.50
N ALA A 141 -1.15 21.17 -28.81
CA ALA A 141 -0.12 21.03 -29.83
C ALA A 141 1.17 21.79 -29.50
N SER A 142 2.29 21.06 -29.48
CA SER A 142 3.64 21.62 -29.26
C SER A 142 3.80 22.40 -27.94
N THR A 143 2.95 22.17 -26.94
CA THR A 143 3.07 22.79 -25.61
C THR A 143 3.55 21.81 -24.54
N ARG A 144 3.64 22.31 -23.32
CA ARG A 144 3.91 21.53 -22.12
C ARG A 144 2.93 21.93 -21.04
N ASP A 145 2.27 20.93 -20.48
CA ASP A 145 1.34 21.10 -19.37
C ASP A 145 1.90 20.46 -18.10
N SER A 146 1.42 20.95 -16.95
CA SER A 146 1.80 20.43 -15.65
C SER A 146 1.30 18.99 -15.50
N GLY A 147 2.14 18.15 -14.91
CA GLY A 147 1.82 16.78 -14.57
C GLY A 147 1.19 16.67 -13.19
N ASP A 148 0.78 15.44 -12.86
CA ASP A 148 0.09 15.12 -11.62
C ASP A 148 0.70 13.86 -10.96
N VAL A 149 0.13 13.50 -9.82
CA VAL A 149 0.34 12.23 -9.12
C VAL A 149 -0.89 11.36 -9.33
N TRP A 150 -0.67 10.16 -9.86
CA TRP A 150 -1.68 9.13 -9.98
C TRP A 150 -1.49 8.11 -8.88
N MET A 151 -2.59 7.72 -8.25
CA MET A 151 -2.61 6.67 -7.24
C MET A 151 -3.55 5.58 -7.71
N GLY A 152 -3.06 4.35 -7.73
CA GLY A 152 -3.86 3.19 -8.08
C GLY A 152 -4.92 2.89 -7.02
N ASP A 153 -5.95 2.17 -7.44
CA ASP A 153 -6.94 1.55 -6.57
C ASP A 153 -6.72 0.04 -6.42
N ASN A 154 -6.19 -0.60 -7.47
CA ASN A 154 -5.79 -2.01 -7.50
C ASN A 154 -4.80 -2.33 -6.38
N ASP A 155 -5.11 -3.37 -5.59
CA ASP A 155 -4.21 -3.86 -4.55
C ASP A 155 -3.16 -4.79 -5.17
N VAL A 156 -1.89 -4.37 -5.11
CA VAL A 156 -0.77 -5.10 -5.70
C VAL A 156 -0.02 -5.95 -4.69
N LYS A 157 -0.61 -6.22 -3.52
CA LYS A 157 0.03 -7.01 -2.45
C LYS A 157 0.35 -8.47 -2.79
N SER A 158 -0.10 -8.98 -3.93
CA SER A 158 0.27 -10.31 -4.41
C SER A 158 1.68 -10.33 -5.00
N GLU A 159 2.15 -9.18 -5.48
CA GLU A 159 3.52 -8.96 -5.92
C GLU A 159 4.32 -8.27 -4.80
N VAL A 160 3.75 -7.23 -4.18
CA VAL A 160 4.43 -6.43 -3.14
C VAL A 160 4.11 -6.97 -1.75
N ASP A 161 4.86 -7.98 -1.30
CA ASP A 161 4.61 -8.67 -0.03
C ASP A 161 5.78 -8.65 0.97
N GLU A 162 6.98 -8.30 0.53
CA GLU A 162 8.15 -8.22 1.41
C GLU A 162 9.14 -7.09 1.05
N ASN A 163 10.27 -7.05 1.76
CA ASN A 163 11.37 -6.14 1.43
C ASN A 163 12.07 -6.64 0.16
N ASP A 164 11.86 -5.95 -0.96
CA ASP A 164 12.47 -6.29 -2.24
C ASP A 164 12.52 -5.07 -3.18
N THR A 165 13.08 -5.26 -4.38
CA THR A 165 13.02 -4.32 -5.50
C THR A 165 11.89 -4.69 -6.45
N TYR A 166 10.98 -3.75 -6.64
CA TYR A 166 9.82 -3.91 -7.52
C TYR A 166 10.01 -3.13 -8.81
N GLU A 167 9.81 -3.81 -9.93
CA GLU A 167 9.95 -3.24 -11.26
C GLU A 167 8.61 -2.69 -11.73
N PHE A 168 8.65 -1.55 -12.43
CA PHE A 168 7.47 -0.88 -12.96
C PHE A 168 7.57 -0.76 -14.47
N GLN A 169 6.42 -0.86 -15.14
CA GLN A 169 6.30 -0.52 -16.56
C GLN A 169 5.02 0.26 -16.83
N PHE A 170 5.02 1.01 -17.93
CA PHE A 170 3.81 1.51 -18.56
C PHE A 170 3.50 0.58 -19.72
N ASP A 171 2.55 -0.32 -19.48
CA ASP A 171 2.08 -1.35 -20.41
C ASP A 171 1.33 -0.73 -21.57
N ASP A 172 1.63 -1.18 -22.80
CA ASP A 172 0.97 -0.76 -24.04
C ASP A 172 0.77 0.77 -24.17
N ALA A 173 1.74 1.55 -23.69
CA ALA A 173 1.61 3.01 -23.66
C ALA A 173 1.65 3.59 -25.08
N GLU A 174 0.58 4.29 -25.46
CA GLU A 174 0.41 4.89 -26.79
C GLU A 174 -0.05 6.35 -26.67
N ALA A 175 0.40 7.18 -27.61
CA ALA A 175 -0.06 8.55 -27.77
C ALA A 175 -0.90 8.67 -29.05
N GLU A 176 -2.05 9.34 -28.99
CA GLU A 176 -2.97 9.44 -30.15
C GLU A 176 -2.34 10.22 -31.33
N GLY A 177 -1.47 11.18 -31.01
CA GLY A 177 -0.83 12.08 -31.97
C GLY A 177 0.63 11.77 -32.25
N GLY A 178 1.52 12.69 -31.84
CA GLY A 178 2.97 12.50 -31.90
C GLY A 178 3.51 11.93 -30.58
N ASN A 179 4.78 12.19 -30.27
CA ASN A 179 5.31 11.73 -28.98
C ASN A 179 4.78 12.59 -27.83
N LEU A 180 4.39 11.92 -26.74
CA LEU A 180 4.11 12.52 -25.44
C LEU A 180 5.30 12.29 -24.51
N LEU A 181 5.91 13.38 -24.06
CA LEU A 181 7.13 13.36 -23.25
C LEU A 181 6.80 13.62 -21.78
N LEU A 182 6.80 12.57 -20.96
CA LEU A 182 6.64 12.68 -19.51
C LEU A 182 8.00 13.00 -18.88
N ARG A 183 8.05 14.10 -18.12
CA ARG A 183 9.29 14.62 -17.55
C ARG A 183 9.34 14.43 -16.05
N ASP A 184 10.53 14.09 -15.57
CA ASP A 184 10.84 13.94 -14.15
C ASP A 184 9.84 12.96 -13.51
N VAL A 185 9.87 11.73 -14.04
CA VAL A 185 9.00 10.62 -13.68
C VAL A 185 9.53 9.93 -12.43
N GLN A 186 8.63 9.56 -11.53
CA GLN A 186 8.94 8.82 -10.31
C GLN A 186 7.82 7.83 -10.01
N CYS A 187 8.19 6.62 -9.59
CA CYS A 187 7.26 5.61 -9.12
C CYS A 187 7.35 5.48 -7.59
N GLY A 188 6.27 5.05 -6.97
CA GLY A 188 6.20 4.83 -5.54
C GLY A 188 5.27 3.68 -5.16
N LEU A 189 5.49 3.14 -3.97
CA LEU A 189 4.66 2.12 -3.35
C LEU A 189 4.26 2.59 -1.97
N ARG A 190 2.96 2.67 -1.71
CA ARG A 190 2.40 2.79 -0.36
C ARG A 190 2.05 1.40 0.15
N VAL A 191 2.80 0.92 1.14
CA VAL A 191 2.61 -0.41 1.73
C VAL A 191 1.97 -0.26 3.09
N TYR A 192 0.80 -0.88 3.26
CA TYR A 192 0.09 -1.01 4.53
C TYR A 192 0.41 -2.36 5.15
N PHE A 193 0.79 -2.40 6.43
CA PHE A 193 1.20 -3.63 7.11
C PHE A 193 0.77 -3.66 8.58
N THR A 194 0.65 -4.87 9.12
CA THR A 194 0.40 -5.14 10.55
C THR A 194 1.58 -5.90 11.15
N LEU A 195 1.67 -5.93 12.49
CA LEU A 195 2.71 -6.64 13.26
C LEU A 195 2.10 -7.74 14.13
#